data_AF-A0A2V8KWA0-F1
#
_entry.id   AF-A0A2V8KWA0-F1
#
_cell.length_a   1.000
_cell.length_b   1.000
_cell.length_c   1.000
_cell.angle_alpha   90.00
_cell.angle_beta   90.00
_cell.angle_gamma   90.00
#
_symmetry.space_group_name_H-M   'P 1'
#
loop_
_entity.id
_entity.type
_entity.pdbx_description
1 polymer ?
#
loop_
_entity_poly.entity_id
_entity_poly.type
_entity_poly.pdbx_seq_one_letter_code
_entity_poly.pdbx_strand_id
1 'polypeptide(L)'
;MAGDQSYRKKMEAQLDELRTRFNELLDKVETGVDKEIEALRPKLKAMGEKLDELKHTSTEAWGDLKPGLERAWAELQESFNKAASRFK
;
A
#
# COMPACT_ATOMS: atom_id res chain seq x y z
N MET A 1 -2.30 15.80 -16.77
CA MET A 1 -0.83 15.80 -16.98
C MET A 1 -0.33 14.37 -17.07
N ALA A 2 0.71 14.07 -17.86
CA ALA A 2 1.25 12.71 -17.97
C ALA A 2 1.92 12.22 -16.65
N GLY A 3 2.37 13.15 -15.81
CA GLY A 3 3.03 12.87 -14.53
C GLY A 3 2.13 12.17 -13.50
N ASP A 4 0.90 12.66 -13.31
CA ASP A 4 -0.01 12.14 -12.28
C ASP A 4 -0.45 10.70 -12.59
N GLN A 5 -0.77 10.43 -13.86
CA GLN A 5 -1.13 9.08 -14.30
C GLN A 5 0.04 8.10 -14.20
N SER A 6 1.25 8.52 -14.57
CA SER A 6 2.45 7.70 -14.46
C SER A 6 2.77 7.38 -13.00
N TYR A 7 2.68 8.38 -12.12
CA TYR A 7 2.87 8.22 -10.68
C TYR A 7 1.84 7.23 -10.10
N ARG A 8 0.55 7.39 -10.44
CA ARG A 8 -0.51 6.50 -9.96
C ARG A 8 -0.25 5.04 -10.36
N LYS A 9 0.01 4.80 -11.64
CA LYS A 9 0.30 3.46 -12.16
C LYS A 9 1.49 2.81 -11.46
N LYS A 10 2.53 3.59 -11.16
CA LYS A 10 3.68 3.11 -10.40
C LYS A 10 3.27 2.68 -8.99
N MET A 11 2.46 3.49 -8.29
CA MET A 11 1.97 3.16 -6.95
C MET A 11 1.05 1.93 -6.96
N GLU A 12 0.15 1.81 -7.94
CA GLU A 12 -0.73 0.65 -8.15
C GLU A 12 0.11 -0.64 -8.30
N ALA A 13 1.12 -0.61 -9.18
CA ALA A 13 2.02 -1.75 -9.39
C ALA A 13 2.79 -2.14 -8.11
N GLN A 14 3.29 -1.15 -7.36
CA GLN A 14 3.97 -1.41 -6.10
C GLN A 14 3.02 -1.96 -5.02
N LEU A 15 1.76 -1.51 -5.00
CA LEU A 15 0.75 -2.01 -4.07
C LEU A 15 0.40 -3.47 -4.37
N ASP A 16 0.31 -3.83 -5.65
CA ASP A 16 0.07 -5.23 -6.06
C ASP A 16 1.27 -6.13 -5.74
N GLU A 17 2.50 -5.64 -5.88
CA GLU A 17 3.70 -6.33 -5.41
C GLU A 17 3.65 -6.56 -3.89
N LEU A 18 3.32 -5.52 -3.11
CA LEU A 18 3.16 -5.63 -1.66
C LEU A 18 2.07 -6.62 -1.26
N ARG A 19 0.92 -6.64 -1.96
CA ARG A 19 -0.14 -7.62 -1.73
C ARG A 19 0.32 -9.05 -1.98
N THR A 20 1.12 -9.26 -3.02
CA THR A 20 1.68 -10.57 -3.35
C THR A 20 2.58 -11.04 -2.22
N ARG A 21 3.54 -10.20 -1.80
CA ARG A 21 4.44 -10.52 -0.68
C ARG A 21 3.70 -10.68 0.65
N PHE A 22 2.62 -9.92 0.87
CA PHE A 22 1.74 -10.08 2.03
C PHE A 22 1.09 -11.47 2.06
N ASN A 23 0.56 -11.95 0.93
CA ASN A 23 0.00 -13.30 0.84
C ASN A 23 1.08 -14.37 1.07
N GLU A 24 2.26 -14.20 0.50
CA GLU A 24 3.39 -15.12 0.75
C GLU A 24 3.79 -15.18 2.23
N LEU A 25 3.76 -14.04 2.93
CA LEU A 25 4.01 -13.99 4.37
C LEU A 25 2.88 -14.67 5.14
N LEU A 26 1.62 -14.45 4.74
CA LEU A 26 0.46 -15.06 5.37
C LEU A 26 0.49 -16.58 5.25
N ASP A 27 0.85 -17.12 4.08
CA ASP A 27 0.98 -18.55 3.82
C ASP A 27 2.08 -19.22 4.66
N LYS A 28 3.14 -18.47 5.01
CA LYS A 28 4.21 -18.96 5.89
C LYS A 28 3.78 -19.05 7.36
N VAL A 29 2.69 -18.41 7.75
CA VAL A 29 2.21 -18.41 9.14
C VAL A 29 1.23 -19.58 9.33
N GLU A 30 1.74 -20.80 9.44
CA GLU A 30 0.96 -22.04 9.40
C GLU A 30 -0.12 -22.20 10.49
N THR A 31 -0.03 -21.52 11.65
CA THR A 31 -0.89 -21.87 12.81
C THR A 31 -1.36 -20.72 13.70
N GLY A 32 -1.03 -19.48 13.37
CA GLY A 32 -1.43 -18.35 14.21
C GLY A 32 -1.24 -17.06 13.45
N VAL A 33 -2.31 -16.61 12.81
CA VAL A 33 -2.37 -15.34 12.09
C VAL A 33 -1.68 -14.24 12.91
N ASP A 34 -0.49 -13.82 12.47
CA ASP A 34 0.31 -12.83 13.18
C ASP A 34 -0.46 -11.50 13.13
N LYS A 35 -0.70 -10.91 14.31
CA LYS A 35 -1.46 -9.65 14.43
C LYS A 35 -0.82 -8.52 13.63
N GLU A 36 0.50 -8.52 13.46
CA GLU A 36 1.21 -7.53 12.66
C GLU A 36 0.99 -7.76 11.17
N ILE A 37 0.91 -9.02 10.70
CA ILE A 37 0.53 -9.32 9.32
C ILE A 37 -0.92 -8.89 9.08
N GLU A 38 -1.89 -9.31 9.88
CA GLU A 38 -3.29 -8.89 9.64
C GLU A 38 -3.49 -7.38 9.72
N ALA A 39 -2.71 -6.68 10.55
CA ALA A 39 -2.74 -5.22 10.59
C ALA A 39 -2.30 -4.55 9.26
N LEU A 40 -1.62 -5.27 8.36
CA LEU A 40 -1.30 -4.80 7.01
C LEU A 40 -2.50 -4.86 6.07
N ARG A 41 -3.42 -5.80 6.26
CA ARG A 41 -4.59 -5.98 5.40
C ARG A 41 -5.45 -4.72 5.25
N PRO A 42 -5.89 -4.04 6.34
CA PRO A 42 -6.64 -2.80 6.21
C PRO A 42 -5.80 -1.67 5.60
N LYS A 43 -4.47 -1.65 5.82
CA LYS A 43 -3.56 -0.64 5.22
C LYS A 43 -3.44 -0.82 3.70
N LEU A 44 -3.30 -2.06 3.22
CA LEU A 44 -3.28 -2.39 1.79
C LEU A 44 -4.62 -2.06 1.10
N LYS A 45 -5.74 -2.25 1.80
CA LYS A 45 -7.07 -1.86 1.30
C LYS A 45 -7.21 -0.35 1.21
N ALA A 46 -6.91 0.36 2.29
CA ALA A 46 -6.98 1.83 2.35
C ALA A 46 -6.09 2.49 1.30
N MET A 47 -4.88 1.95 1.07
CA MET A 47 -4.00 2.46 0.01
C MET A 47 -4.60 2.28 -1.39
N GLY A 48 -5.23 1.14 -1.64
CA GLY A 48 -5.92 0.90 -2.91
C GLY A 48 -7.09 1.84 -3.14
N GLU A 49 -7.91 2.06 -2.11
CA GLU A 49 -9.03 3.00 -2.14
C GLU A 49 -8.54 4.44 -2.41
N LYS A 50 -7.49 4.89 -1.73
CA LYS A 50 -6.90 6.22 -1.98
C LYS A 50 -6.36 6.39 -3.40
N LEU A 51 -5.74 5.35 -3.97
CA LEU A 51 -5.25 5.40 -5.35
C LEU A 51 -6.40 5.47 -6.37
N ASP A 52 -7.51 4.78 -6.11
CA ASP A 52 -8.69 4.84 -6.96
C ASP A 52 -9.44 6.17 -6.81
N GLU A 53 -9.57 6.72 -5.61
CA GLU A 53 -10.09 8.09 -5.40
C GLU A 53 -9.30 9.11 -6.22
N LEU A 54 -7.98 9.01 -6.13
CA LEU A 54 -7.05 9.88 -6.85
C LEU A 54 -7.26 9.80 -8.37
N LYS A 55 -7.58 8.62 -8.92
CA LYS A 55 -7.91 8.46 -10.35
C LYS A 55 -9.09 9.30 -10.82
N HIS A 56 -10.02 9.63 -9.92
CA HIS A 56 -11.21 10.42 -10.22
C HIS A 56 -11.07 11.90 -9.85
N THR A 57 -9.96 12.31 -9.24
CA THR A 57 -9.73 13.71 -8.82
C THR A 57 -9.18 14.60 -9.93
N SER A 58 -9.46 15.91 -9.83
CA SER A 58 -8.87 16.93 -10.71
C SER A 58 -7.38 17.13 -10.41
N THR A 59 -6.64 17.72 -11.36
CA THR A 59 -5.20 17.99 -11.21
C THR A 59 -4.87 18.91 -10.02
N GLU A 60 -5.77 19.82 -9.67
CA GLU A 60 -5.58 20.71 -8.51
C GLU A 60 -5.72 19.92 -7.20
N ALA A 61 -6.77 19.11 -7.07
CA ALA A 61 -6.96 18.23 -5.93
C ALA A 61 -5.86 17.16 -5.79
N TRP A 62 -5.25 16.75 -6.91
CA TRP A 62 -4.12 15.81 -6.92
C TRP A 62 -2.92 16.36 -6.14
N GLY A 63 -2.62 17.65 -6.27
CA GLY A 63 -1.53 18.31 -5.55
C GLY A 63 -1.71 18.28 -4.03
N ASP A 64 -2.95 18.48 -3.57
CA ASP A 64 -3.28 18.51 -2.15
C ASP A 64 -3.35 17.12 -1.51
N LEU A 65 -3.79 16.12 -2.29
CA LEU A 65 -3.97 14.75 -1.80
C LEU A 65 -2.68 13.92 -1.85
N LYS A 66 -1.79 14.20 -2.81
CA LYS A 66 -0.53 13.45 -2.99
C LYS A 66 0.33 13.38 -1.72
N PRO A 67 0.56 14.46 -0.95
CA PRO A 67 1.33 14.39 0.30
C PRO A 67 0.68 13.48 1.35
N GLY A 68 -0.65 13.39 1.37
CA GLY A 68 -1.38 12.47 2.25
C GLY A 68 -1.27 11.01 1.81
N LEU A 69 -1.24 10.78 0.49
CA LEU A 69 -0.96 9.48 -0.10
C LEU A 69 0.47 9.01 0.19
N GLU A 70 1.47 9.86 -0.04
CA GLU A 70 2.88 9.54 0.19
C GLU A 70 3.17 9.18 1.65
N ARG A 71 2.55 9.88 2.59
CA ARG A 71 2.63 9.54 4.03
C ARG A 71 2.02 8.17 4.32
N ALA A 72 0.80 7.91 3.85
CA ALA A 72 0.15 6.61 4.04
C ALA A 72 0.94 5.46 3.40
N TRP A 73 1.56 5.71 2.24
CA TRP A 73 2.42 4.76 1.57
C TRP A 73 3.69 4.45 2.38
N ALA A 74 4.38 5.47 2.89
CA ALA A 74 5.56 5.29 3.72
C ALA A 74 5.24 4.48 4.99
N GLU A 75 4.14 4.79 5.67
CA GLU A 75 3.69 4.04 6.85
C GLU A 75 3.35 2.58 6.52
N LEU A 76 2.71 2.33 5.37
CA LEU A 76 2.44 0.97 4.89
C LEU A 76 3.73 0.20 4.64
N GLN A 77 4.70 0.80 3.94
CA GLN A 77 5.99 0.15 3.67
C GLN A 77 6.77 -0.14 4.95
N GLU A 78 6.79 0.80 5.90
CA GLU A 78 7.45 0.60 7.20
C GLU A 78 6.79 -0.56 7.97
N SER A 79 5.46 -0.57 8.05
CA SER A 79 4.70 -1.61 8.72
C SER A 79 4.95 -2.98 8.08
N PHE A 80 4.95 -3.03 6.74
CA PHE A 80 5.22 -4.24 5.99
C PHE A 80 6.64 -4.75 6.25
N ASN A 81 7.64 -3.89 6.16
CA ASN A 81 9.04 -4.25 6.40
C ASN A 81 9.24 -4.77 7.82
N LYS A 82 8.59 -4.15 8.81
CA LYS A 82 8.63 -4.60 10.20
C LYS A 82 8.04 -6.00 10.35
N ALA A 83 6.84 -6.24 9.81
CA ALA A 83 6.23 -7.56 9.83
C ALA A 83 7.11 -8.59 9.10
N ALA A 84 7.53 -8.29 7.87
CA ALA A 84 8.38 -9.16 7.06
C ALA A 84 9.73 -9.50 7.71
N SER A 85 10.31 -8.58 8.48
CA SER A 85 11.59 -8.81 9.18
C SER A 85 11.53 -9.92 10.21
N ARG A 86 10.34 -10.25 10.73
CA ARG A 86 10.13 -11.36 11.67
C ARG A 86 10.13 -12.74 11.02
N PHE A 87 9.92 -12.78 9.70
CA PHE A 87 9.87 -14.00 8.90
C PHE A 87 11.12 -14.16 8.02
N LYS A 88 12.16 -13.37 8.28
CA LYS A 88 13.46 -13.42 7.60
C LYS A 88 14.40 -14.43 8.25
#